data_AF-A0A1G4JWR9-F1
#
_entry.id   AF-A0A1G4JWR9-F1
#
_cell.length_a   1.000
_cell.length_b   1.000
_cell.length_c   1.000
_cell.angle_alpha   90.00
_cell.angle_beta   90.00
_cell.angle_gamma   90.00
#
_symmetry.space_group_name_H-M   'P 1'
#
loop_
_entity.id
_entity.type
_entity.pdbx_description
1 polymer ?
#
loop_
_entity_poly.entity_id
_entity_poly.type
_entity_poly.pdbx_seq_one_letter_code
_entity_poly.pdbx_strand_id
1 'polypeptide(L)'
;MFTAMDSKKTRITVLFESLQDLEQIAPDSQHGADNSESIHIKGSGQQVQHRTVVNHVGEFQHVRITWKGSTNTQTHDSFLEAPLMNGLNIYIVAGEPNKQISGAIKSAKYQLIHSDSFDENLVREYLPAEVFEVDDLDWKLKDYDITLDRRKQRAQIDEYYELENGHNQNISYLDRYGKLEVGLFFPESPDKIDVHLNGAICNWNREGVIEQCQKTYLFYQKAHVISPEGQGIPVDLLEPVGLHPTFSVDLRNRTSSDNCGYYLYLTTPADIFLDKFQSSPIFIAGATDLEAPEYAVKDSSWGMEALLALTPGQLNEVKLHTRYIRPQSAGGHKSVNISPVVFQACDTEYDNIHENPFYSKSSGFDALFTNNTHFSHLNSSTYAINIPAATAEAYDFIQVGTWAALFLSTLYILIKIFKK
;
A
#
# COMPACT_ATOMS: atom_id res chain seq x y z
N MET A 1 -16.03 -15.03 -37.08
CA MET A 1 -15.54 -15.48 -35.76
C MET A 1 -15.59 -14.24 -34.88
N PHE A 2 -16.69 -14.07 -34.15
CA PHE A 2 -16.93 -12.86 -33.35
C PHE A 2 -16.04 -12.93 -32.11
N THR A 3 -15.02 -12.09 -32.04
CA THR A 3 -14.31 -11.77 -30.79
C THR A 3 -15.35 -11.26 -29.80
N ALA A 4 -15.43 -11.88 -28.63
CA ALA A 4 -16.27 -11.37 -27.54
C ALA A 4 -15.86 -9.91 -27.30
N MET A 5 -16.79 -8.98 -27.44
CA MET A 5 -16.56 -7.59 -27.05
C MET A 5 -16.31 -7.60 -25.53
N ASP A 6 -15.08 -7.28 -25.12
CA ASP A 6 -14.74 -7.01 -23.73
C ASP A 6 -15.70 -5.93 -23.20
N SER A 7 -16.56 -6.29 -22.25
CA SER A 7 -17.53 -5.34 -21.70
C SER A 7 -16.79 -4.42 -20.72
N LYS A 8 -16.57 -3.18 -21.14
CA LYS A 8 -15.96 -2.12 -20.32
C LYS A 8 -17.02 -1.30 -19.60
N LYS A 9 -16.81 -1.06 -18.31
CA LYS A 9 -17.64 -0.19 -17.47
C LYS A 9 -16.75 0.78 -16.70
N THR A 10 -17.06 2.05 -16.78
CA THR A 10 -16.42 3.11 -16.01
C THR A 10 -17.42 3.68 -15.00
N ARG A 11 -16.98 3.82 -13.75
CA ARG A 11 -17.68 4.52 -12.68
C ARG A 11 -16.81 5.66 -12.20
N ILE A 12 -17.36 6.87 -12.16
CA ILE A 12 -16.70 8.02 -11.54
C ILE A 12 -17.50 8.38 -10.30
N THR A 13 -16.88 8.30 -9.12
CA THR A 13 -17.50 8.69 -7.87
C THR A 13 -16.84 9.96 -7.38
N VAL A 14 -17.61 11.02 -7.17
CA VAL A 14 -17.13 12.29 -6.62
C VAL A 14 -17.78 12.51 -5.27
N LEU A 15 -16.95 12.69 -4.25
CA LEU A 15 -17.37 12.96 -2.89
C LEU A 15 -17.21 14.44 -2.56
N PHE A 16 -18.33 15.06 -2.22
CA PHE A 16 -18.44 16.43 -1.76
C PHE A 16 -18.38 16.47 -0.23
N GLU A 17 -17.87 17.55 0.34
CA GLU A 17 -17.85 17.75 1.79
C GLU A 17 -19.26 17.90 2.36
N SER A 18 -20.16 18.56 1.61
CA SER A 18 -21.50 18.88 2.06
C SER A 18 -22.54 18.83 0.95
N LEU A 19 -23.82 18.83 1.34
CA LEU A 19 -24.95 19.00 0.41
C LEU A 19 -24.86 20.33 -0.34
N GLN A 20 -24.43 21.40 0.33
CA GLN A 20 -24.33 22.73 -0.28
C GLN A 20 -23.34 22.75 -1.46
N ASP A 21 -22.26 21.96 -1.38
CA ASP A 21 -21.27 21.87 -2.45
C ASP A 21 -21.81 21.06 -3.62
N LEU A 22 -22.58 20.00 -3.35
CA LEU A 22 -23.26 19.22 -4.37
C LEU A 22 -24.32 20.06 -5.11
N GLU A 23 -25.10 20.88 -4.39
CA GLU A 23 -26.13 21.75 -4.97
C GLU A 23 -25.56 22.85 -5.89
N GLN A 24 -24.27 23.19 -5.76
CA GLN A 24 -23.58 24.12 -6.66
C GLN A 24 -23.28 23.51 -8.03
N ILE A 25 -23.43 22.20 -8.19
CA ILE A 25 -23.33 21.51 -9.47
C ILE A 25 -24.67 21.68 -10.18
N ALA A 26 -24.73 22.70 -11.03
CA ALA A 26 -25.81 22.79 -11.99
C ALA A 26 -25.56 21.76 -13.11
N PRO A 27 -26.50 20.85 -13.44
CA PRO A 27 -26.58 20.43 -14.82
C PRO A 27 -26.77 21.69 -15.67
N ASP A 28 -26.18 21.75 -16.86
CA ASP A 28 -26.44 22.83 -17.82
C ASP A 28 -27.93 22.83 -18.19
N SER A 29 -28.77 23.42 -17.36
CA SER A 29 -30.21 23.52 -17.53
C SER A 29 -30.66 24.92 -17.14
N GLN A 30 -30.08 25.93 -17.77
CA GLN A 30 -30.74 27.24 -17.81
C GLN A 30 -31.94 27.24 -18.76
N HIS A 31 -32.17 26.19 -19.55
CA HIS A 31 -33.39 26.06 -20.37
C HIS A 31 -33.89 24.63 -20.27
N GLY A 32 -35.14 24.44 -19.84
CA GLY A 32 -35.76 23.13 -19.64
C GLY A 32 -35.87 22.32 -20.94
N ALA A 33 -34.85 21.49 -21.19
CA ALA A 33 -34.88 20.38 -22.11
C ALA A 33 -33.94 19.27 -21.56
N ASP A 34 -34.47 18.06 -21.45
CA ASP A 34 -33.92 16.86 -20.79
C ASP A 34 -32.61 16.27 -21.41
N ASN A 35 -31.66 17.07 -21.90
CA ASN A 35 -30.47 16.55 -22.60
C ASN A 35 -29.17 17.26 -22.18
N SER A 36 -28.77 17.15 -20.90
CA SER A 36 -27.41 17.55 -20.52
C SER A 36 -26.42 16.46 -20.94
N GLU A 37 -25.40 16.84 -21.70
CA GLU A 37 -24.36 15.92 -22.23
C GLU A 37 -23.20 15.72 -21.24
N SER A 38 -23.06 16.63 -20.26
CA SER A 38 -21.93 16.66 -19.34
C SER A 38 -22.26 17.22 -17.96
N ILE A 39 -21.50 16.78 -16.95
CA ILE A 39 -21.53 17.33 -15.59
C ILE A 39 -20.28 18.16 -15.34
N HIS A 40 -20.46 19.43 -14.99
CA HIS A 40 -19.36 20.34 -14.66
C HIS A 40 -19.18 20.46 -13.14
N ILE A 41 -17.99 20.09 -12.67
CA ILE A 41 -17.63 20.12 -11.25
C ILE A 41 -16.52 21.15 -11.06
N LYS A 42 -16.72 22.08 -10.13
CA LYS A 42 -15.67 23.04 -9.74
C LYS A 42 -14.86 22.44 -8.61
N GLY A 43 -13.55 22.33 -8.81
CA GLY A 43 -12.66 21.81 -7.78
C GLY A 43 -12.65 22.72 -6.56
N SER A 44 -12.82 22.12 -5.39
CA SER A 44 -12.74 22.77 -4.08
C SER A 44 -12.24 21.82 -2.98
N GLY A 45 -11.60 20.70 -3.36
CA GLY A 45 -11.11 19.65 -2.46
C GLY A 45 -11.90 18.33 -2.51
N GLN A 46 -12.73 18.12 -3.54
CA GLN A 46 -13.51 16.88 -3.65
C GLN A 46 -12.62 15.67 -3.89
N GLN A 47 -12.90 14.57 -3.20
CA GLN A 47 -12.25 13.28 -3.47
C GLN A 47 -12.92 12.60 -4.66
N VAL A 48 -12.11 12.07 -5.58
CA VAL A 48 -12.61 11.37 -6.76
C VAL A 48 -12.02 9.97 -6.83
N GLN A 49 -12.90 8.98 -7.02
CA GLN A 49 -12.53 7.65 -7.47
C GLN A 49 -12.98 7.48 -8.92
N HIS A 50 -12.01 7.20 -9.80
CA HIS A 50 -12.28 6.78 -11.17
C HIS A 50 -12.01 5.28 -11.29
N ARG A 51 -13.09 4.50 -11.31
CA ARG A 51 -13.05 3.04 -11.43
C ARG A 51 -13.31 2.63 -12.86
N THR A 52 -12.41 1.85 -13.45
CA THR A 52 -12.68 1.17 -14.72
C THR A 52 -12.57 -0.34 -14.56
N VAL A 53 -13.63 -1.04 -14.97
CA VAL A 53 -13.71 -2.50 -14.96
C VAL A 53 -13.79 -3.01 -16.39
N VAL A 54 -12.89 -3.92 -16.73
CA VAL A 54 -12.84 -4.59 -18.03
C VAL A 54 -12.99 -6.08 -17.76
N ASN A 55 -14.02 -6.69 -18.36
CA ASN A 55 -14.05 -8.14 -18.49
C ASN A 55 -13.14 -8.47 -19.67
N HIS A 56 -12.03 -9.15 -19.39
CA HIS A 56 -11.02 -9.47 -20.38
C HIS A 56 -10.77 -10.98 -20.34
N VAL A 57 -10.97 -11.64 -21.48
CA VAL A 57 -10.69 -13.06 -21.63
C VAL A 57 -9.24 -13.22 -22.09
N GLY A 58 -8.34 -13.46 -21.13
CA GLY A 58 -6.90 -13.50 -21.39
C GLY A 58 -6.12 -14.30 -20.35
N GLU A 59 -4.87 -14.62 -20.67
CA GLU A 59 -3.95 -15.29 -19.74
C GLU A 59 -3.18 -14.25 -18.92
N PHE A 60 -3.79 -13.77 -17.85
CA PHE A 60 -3.11 -12.97 -16.82
C PHE A 60 -3.14 -13.66 -15.47
N GLN A 61 -2.19 -13.31 -14.61
CA GLN A 61 -2.08 -13.83 -13.25
C GLN A 61 -3.08 -13.14 -12.33
N HIS A 62 -3.43 -13.79 -11.22
CA HIS A 62 -4.19 -13.13 -10.17
C HIS A 62 -3.27 -12.20 -9.36
N VAL A 63 -3.32 -10.90 -9.65
CA VAL A 63 -2.38 -9.88 -9.15
C VAL A 63 -3.13 -8.66 -8.64
N ARG A 64 -2.61 -8.03 -7.57
CA ARG A 64 -2.97 -6.67 -7.15
C ARG A 64 -1.75 -5.78 -7.25
N ILE A 65 -1.88 -4.62 -7.89
CA ILE A 65 -0.83 -3.60 -8.01
C ILE A 65 -1.34 -2.34 -7.33
N THR A 66 -0.62 -1.81 -6.36
CA THR A 66 -0.95 -0.54 -5.72
C THR A 66 0.18 0.46 -5.90
N TRP A 67 -0.16 1.71 -6.16
CA TRP A 67 0.78 2.82 -6.19
C TRP A 67 0.26 3.95 -5.33
N LYS A 68 1.10 4.43 -4.41
CA LYS A 68 0.86 5.65 -3.67
C LYS A 68 2.05 6.59 -3.80
N GLY A 69 1.84 7.73 -4.46
CA GLY A 69 2.88 8.71 -4.74
C GLY A 69 3.37 9.43 -3.48
N SER A 70 4.65 9.83 -3.45
CA SER A 70 5.21 10.55 -2.28
C SER A 70 4.77 12.00 -2.15
N THR A 71 4.09 12.55 -3.17
CA THR A 71 3.52 13.91 -3.15
C THR A 71 2.23 13.96 -2.33
N ASN A 72 1.49 12.85 -2.26
CA ASN A 72 0.25 12.74 -1.51
C ASN A 72 0.53 12.14 -0.10
N THR A 73 1.25 12.92 0.71
CA THR A 73 1.73 12.45 2.04
C THR A 73 0.65 12.42 3.11
N GLN A 74 -0.51 13.02 2.85
CA GLN A 74 -1.62 12.98 3.80
C GLN A 74 -2.43 11.70 3.56
N THR A 75 -2.28 10.74 4.48
CA THR A 75 -3.27 9.68 4.65
C THR A 75 -4.58 10.32 5.12
N HIS A 76 -5.40 10.77 4.18
CA HIS A 76 -6.74 11.22 4.48
C HIS A 76 -7.61 10.03 4.85
N ASP A 77 -8.49 10.20 5.84
CA ASP A 77 -9.53 9.20 6.16
C ASP A 77 -10.60 9.24 5.06
N SER A 78 -10.28 8.65 3.91
CA SER A 78 -11.15 8.64 2.74
C SER A 78 -12.33 7.69 2.93
N PHE A 79 -13.48 8.07 2.39
CA PHE A 79 -14.65 7.19 2.29
C PHE A 79 -14.62 6.34 1.01
N LEU A 80 -13.83 6.76 0.02
CA LEU A 80 -13.74 6.17 -1.31
C LEU A 80 -12.51 5.27 -1.49
N GLU A 81 -11.49 5.42 -0.64
CA GLU A 81 -10.18 4.77 -0.81
C GLU A 81 -9.84 3.92 0.43
N ALA A 82 -9.35 2.70 0.20
CA ALA A 82 -8.73 1.89 1.24
C ALA A 82 -7.26 2.32 1.43
N PRO A 83 -6.71 2.32 2.66
CA PRO A 83 -5.33 2.74 2.88
C PRO A 83 -4.32 1.97 2.02
N LEU A 84 -3.65 2.68 1.11
CA LEU A 84 -2.56 2.14 0.30
C LEU A 84 -1.23 2.34 1.01
N MET A 85 -0.35 1.34 0.89
CA MET A 85 1.04 1.48 1.31
C MET A 85 1.77 2.43 0.37
N ASN A 86 2.65 3.26 0.92
CA ASN A 86 3.50 4.17 0.14
C ASN A 86 4.32 3.40 -0.90
N GLY A 87 4.57 4.03 -2.05
CA GLY A 87 5.34 3.44 -3.14
C GLY A 87 4.56 2.42 -3.97
N LEU A 88 5.28 1.65 -4.77
CA LEU A 88 4.76 0.61 -5.65
C LEU A 88 4.75 -0.72 -4.91
N ASN A 89 3.61 -1.40 -4.88
CA ASN A 89 3.46 -2.72 -4.30
C ASN A 89 2.78 -3.65 -5.30
N ILE A 90 3.33 -4.85 -5.51
CA ILE A 90 2.77 -5.87 -6.38
C ILE A 90 2.57 -7.15 -5.57
N TYR A 91 1.32 -7.54 -5.41
CA TYR A 91 0.90 -8.72 -4.68
C TYR A 91 0.42 -9.80 -5.64
N ILE A 92 0.99 -10.99 -5.52
CA ILE A 92 0.64 -12.11 -6.39
C ILE A 92 0.17 -13.26 -5.53
N VAL A 93 -1.06 -13.70 -5.75
CA VAL A 93 -1.72 -14.68 -4.88
C VAL A 93 -0.98 -16.02 -4.91
N ALA A 94 -0.78 -16.60 -3.72
CA ALA A 94 -0.10 -17.87 -3.57
C ALA A 94 -0.85 -18.99 -4.33
N GLY A 95 -0.10 -19.85 -5.01
CA GLY A 95 -0.64 -20.97 -5.79
C GLY A 95 -1.00 -20.63 -7.24
N GLU A 96 -0.83 -19.39 -7.69
CA GLU A 96 -0.90 -19.09 -9.13
C GLU A 96 0.22 -19.81 -9.89
N PRO A 97 -0.11 -20.55 -10.97
CA PRO A 97 0.88 -21.21 -11.80
C PRO A 97 1.60 -20.14 -12.64
N ASN A 98 2.92 -20.11 -12.48
CA ASN A 98 3.92 -19.29 -13.18
C ASN A 98 4.46 -18.09 -12.38
N LYS A 99 5.79 -17.93 -12.49
CA LYS A 99 6.67 -16.92 -11.89
C LYS A 99 6.79 -16.96 -10.35
N GLN A 100 7.72 -17.78 -9.88
CA GLN A 100 8.52 -17.34 -8.73
C GLN A 100 9.25 -16.07 -9.17
N ILE A 101 9.13 -15.00 -8.40
CA ILE A 101 9.75 -13.74 -8.78
C ILE A 101 10.99 -13.56 -7.93
N SER A 102 12.11 -13.35 -8.62
CA SER A 102 13.36 -13.01 -7.96
C SER A 102 13.17 -11.69 -7.22
N GLY A 103 13.58 -11.64 -5.95
CA GLY A 103 13.43 -10.43 -5.16
C GLY A 103 12.06 -10.25 -4.52
N ALA A 104 11.09 -11.15 -4.67
CA ALA A 104 9.82 -11.03 -3.93
C ALA A 104 9.95 -11.53 -2.47
N ILE A 105 9.22 -10.90 -1.55
CA ILE A 105 8.92 -11.47 -0.24
C ILE A 105 7.90 -12.58 -0.44
N LYS A 106 8.23 -13.81 -0.04
CA LYS A 106 7.34 -14.97 -0.19
C LYS A 106 6.61 -15.24 1.13
N SER A 107 5.37 -14.76 1.23
CA SER A 107 4.48 -14.96 2.37
C SER A 107 3.55 -16.16 2.14
N ALA A 108 2.76 -16.54 3.15
CA ALA A 108 1.84 -17.67 3.08
C ALA A 108 0.65 -17.41 2.14
N LYS A 109 0.23 -16.15 1.99
CA LYS A 109 -0.94 -15.75 1.18
C LYS A 109 -0.57 -15.20 -0.20
N TYR A 110 0.60 -14.59 -0.32
CA TYR A 110 1.05 -13.93 -1.55
C TYR A 110 2.58 -13.83 -1.63
N GLN A 111 3.05 -13.51 -2.83
CA GLN A 111 4.38 -12.92 -3.05
C GLN A 111 4.23 -11.40 -3.14
N LEU A 112 5.08 -10.65 -2.44
CA LEU A 112 5.08 -9.18 -2.41
C LEU A 112 6.38 -8.63 -3.00
N ILE A 113 6.25 -7.73 -3.98
CA ILE A 113 7.34 -6.88 -4.46
C ILE A 113 7.02 -5.46 -4.02
N HIS A 114 8.00 -4.77 -3.46
CA HIS A 114 7.86 -3.39 -3.05
C HIS A 114 8.97 -2.53 -3.67
N SER A 115 8.65 -1.29 -3.99
CA SER A 115 9.60 -0.27 -4.42
C SER A 115 9.15 1.10 -3.95
N ASP A 116 10.05 1.86 -3.32
CA ASP A 116 9.78 3.25 -2.90
C ASP A 116 9.57 4.20 -4.10
N SER A 117 10.06 3.82 -5.28
CA SER A 117 9.90 4.56 -6.53
C SER A 117 9.01 3.82 -7.51
N PHE A 118 8.37 4.58 -8.40
CA PHE A 118 7.61 3.99 -9.51
C PHE A 118 8.56 3.28 -10.48
N ASP A 119 8.30 2.01 -10.77
CA ASP A 119 9.01 1.20 -11.77
C ASP A 119 8.03 0.78 -12.86
N GLU A 120 8.07 1.52 -13.97
CA GLU A 120 7.19 1.32 -15.12
C GLU A 120 7.38 -0.06 -15.76
N ASN A 121 8.63 -0.53 -15.88
CA ASN A 121 8.93 -1.81 -16.50
C ASN A 121 8.36 -2.96 -15.67
N LEU A 122 8.47 -2.84 -14.35
CA LEU A 122 7.89 -3.80 -13.43
C LEU A 122 6.37 -3.84 -13.55
N VAL A 123 5.69 -2.69 -13.63
CA VAL A 123 4.22 -2.66 -13.83
C VAL A 123 3.83 -3.31 -15.15
N ARG A 124 4.54 -3.02 -16.26
CA ARG A 124 4.29 -3.62 -17.59
C ARG A 124 4.46 -5.14 -17.61
N GLU A 125 5.23 -5.71 -16.70
CA GLU A 125 5.36 -7.17 -16.59
C GLU A 125 4.07 -7.83 -16.10
N TYR A 126 3.26 -7.14 -15.29
CA TYR A 126 2.07 -7.69 -14.64
C TYR A 126 0.76 -7.10 -15.14
N LEU A 127 0.76 -5.90 -15.72
CA LEU A 127 -0.41 -5.26 -16.32
C LEU A 127 -0.34 -5.42 -17.85
N PRO A 128 -1.15 -6.31 -18.45
CA PRO A 128 -1.13 -6.50 -19.90
C PRO A 128 -1.62 -5.25 -20.63
N ALA A 129 -0.90 -4.86 -21.68
CA ALA A 129 -1.22 -3.74 -22.55
C ALA A 129 -2.63 -3.84 -23.16
N GLU A 130 -3.12 -5.06 -23.39
CA GLU A 130 -4.46 -5.33 -23.90
C GLU A 130 -5.56 -4.90 -22.92
N VAL A 131 -5.24 -4.86 -21.62
CA VAL A 131 -6.16 -4.38 -20.59
C VAL A 131 -6.02 -2.86 -20.46
N PHE A 132 -4.81 -2.38 -20.21
CA PHE A 132 -4.47 -0.95 -20.10
C PHE A 132 -3.00 -0.70 -20.40
N GLU A 133 -2.73 0.40 -21.11
CA GLU A 133 -1.38 0.90 -21.32
C GLU A 133 -0.91 1.70 -20.10
N VAL A 134 0.29 1.41 -19.61
CA VAL A 134 0.86 2.07 -18.42
C VAL A 134 1.09 3.56 -18.65
N ASP A 135 1.37 3.98 -19.89
CA ASP A 135 1.58 5.37 -20.28
C ASP A 135 0.32 6.22 -20.25
N ASP A 136 -0.86 5.59 -20.31
CA ASP A 136 -2.15 6.31 -20.28
C ASP A 136 -2.53 6.78 -18.88
N LEU A 137 -1.82 6.31 -17.85
CA LEU A 137 -2.08 6.58 -16.44
C LEU A 137 -1.15 7.69 -15.91
N ASP A 138 -1.71 8.59 -15.12
CA ASP A 138 -0.96 9.66 -14.45
C ASP A 138 -0.46 9.18 -13.08
N TRP A 139 0.70 8.53 -13.06
CA TRP A 139 1.34 8.02 -11.85
C TRP A 139 1.93 9.10 -10.94
N LYS A 140 1.95 10.37 -11.37
CA LYS A 140 2.52 11.46 -10.56
C LYS A 140 1.47 12.15 -9.70
N LEU A 141 0.27 12.29 -10.23
CA LEU A 141 -0.80 13.06 -9.59
C LEU A 141 -1.88 12.18 -8.95
N LYS A 142 -1.88 10.86 -9.21
CA LYS A 142 -2.91 9.95 -8.74
C LYS A 142 -2.34 8.74 -8.03
N ASP A 143 -3.13 8.22 -7.12
CA ASP A 143 -2.90 6.94 -6.46
C ASP A 143 -3.74 5.85 -7.15
N TYR A 144 -3.27 4.60 -7.12
CA TYR A 144 -3.89 3.50 -7.86
C TYR A 144 -4.03 2.23 -7.02
N ASP A 145 -5.18 1.57 -7.17
CA ASP A 145 -5.40 0.18 -6.77
C ASP A 145 -5.91 -0.61 -7.97
N ILE A 146 -5.07 -1.49 -8.50
CA ILE A 146 -5.31 -2.27 -9.70
C ILE A 146 -5.42 -3.73 -9.31
N THR A 147 -6.54 -4.38 -9.66
CA THR A 147 -6.76 -5.80 -9.42
C THR A 147 -7.02 -6.53 -10.72
N LEU A 148 -6.22 -7.56 -10.97
CA LEU A 148 -6.39 -8.52 -12.05
C LEU A 148 -6.86 -9.85 -11.44
N ASP A 149 -8.12 -10.20 -11.65
CA ASP A 149 -8.71 -11.45 -11.17
C ASP A 149 -8.81 -12.47 -12.31
N ARG A 150 -7.82 -13.37 -12.38
CA ARG A 150 -7.78 -14.45 -13.38
C ARG A 150 -9.02 -15.34 -13.31
N ARG A 151 -9.53 -15.66 -12.12
CA ARG A 151 -10.66 -16.60 -11.98
C ARG A 151 -11.95 -15.98 -12.49
N LYS A 152 -12.11 -14.67 -12.28
CA LYS A 152 -13.25 -13.90 -12.78
C LYS A 152 -13.06 -13.36 -14.19
N GLN A 153 -11.86 -13.51 -14.78
CA GLN A 153 -11.50 -12.93 -16.08
C GLN A 153 -11.83 -11.43 -16.13
N ARG A 154 -11.41 -10.73 -15.06
CA ARG A 154 -11.79 -9.34 -14.81
C ARG A 154 -10.60 -8.53 -14.33
N ALA A 155 -10.40 -7.38 -14.95
CA ALA A 155 -9.48 -6.34 -14.49
C ALA A 155 -10.27 -5.15 -13.92
N GLN A 156 -9.77 -4.57 -12.84
CA GLN A 156 -10.30 -3.37 -12.22
C GLN A 156 -9.15 -2.41 -11.94
N ILE A 157 -9.29 -1.16 -12.35
CA ILE A 157 -8.39 -0.06 -12.02
C ILE A 157 -9.20 0.96 -11.26
N ASP A 158 -8.76 1.26 -10.04
CA ASP A 158 -9.27 2.36 -9.24
C ASP A 158 -8.19 3.44 -9.17
N GLU A 159 -8.49 4.60 -9.76
CA GLU A 159 -7.66 5.80 -9.67
C GLU A 159 -8.24 6.73 -8.60
N TYR A 160 -7.38 7.27 -7.74
CA TYR A 160 -7.74 8.17 -6.66
C TYR A 160 -7.02 9.50 -6.80
N TYR A 161 -7.75 10.59 -6.69
CA TYR A 161 -7.21 11.95 -6.72
C TYR A 161 -8.16 12.96 -6.08
N GLU A 162 -7.63 14.13 -5.76
CA GLU A 162 -8.40 15.27 -5.24
C GLU A 162 -8.58 16.34 -6.32
N LEU A 163 -9.76 16.93 -6.40
CA LEU A 163 -10.03 18.10 -7.23
C LEU A 163 -9.67 19.38 -6.50
N GLU A 164 -8.41 19.82 -6.66
CA GLU A 164 -7.91 21.05 -6.06
C GLU A 164 -8.71 22.31 -6.45
N ASN A 165 -8.64 23.34 -5.59
CA ASN A 165 -9.34 24.59 -5.83
C ASN A 165 -8.94 25.25 -7.16
N GLY A 166 -9.92 25.53 -8.02
CA GLY A 166 -9.70 26.11 -9.35
C GLY A 166 -9.41 25.09 -10.46
N HIS A 167 -9.29 23.80 -10.13
CA HIS A 167 -9.21 22.72 -11.10
C HIS A 167 -10.59 22.12 -11.36
N ASN A 168 -11.26 22.64 -12.39
CA ASN A 168 -12.60 22.16 -12.76
C ASN A 168 -12.51 20.85 -13.54
N GLN A 169 -13.42 19.93 -13.26
CA GLN A 169 -13.59 18.68 -14.01
C GLN A 169 -14.89 18.72 -14.81
N ASN A 170 -14.80 18.49 -16.11
CA ASN A 170 -15.97 18.26 -16.95
C ASN A 170 -16.08 16.77 -17.24
N ILE A 171 -17.18 16.15 -16.82
CA ILE A 171 -17.44 14.73 -17.04
C ILE A 171 -18.43 14.60 -18.20
N SER A 172 -17.96 14.06 -19.31
CA SER A 172 -18.78 13.69 -20.46
C SER A 172 -18.53 12.24 -20.85
N TYR A 173 -19.50 11.66 -21.56
CA TYR A 173 -19.32 10.33 -22.12
C TYR A 173 -18.24 10.33 -23.21
N LEU A 174 -17.39 9.30 -23.17
CA LEU A 174 -16.42 8.99 -24.21
C LEU A 174 -16.56 7.51 -24.55
N ASP A 175 -16.48 7.14 -25.83
CA ASP A 175 -16.61 5.74 -26.27
C ASP A 175 -15.67 4.78 -25.53
N ARG A 176 -14.48 5.27 -25.14
CA ARG A 176 -13.49 4.52 -24.37
C ARG A 176 -13.97 4.10 -22.98
N TYR A 177 -15.03 4.69 -22.43
CA TYR A 177 -15.59 4.34 -21.12
C TYR A 177 -16.55 3.13 -21.18
N GLY A 178 -17.05 2.78 -22.37
CA GLY A 178 -18.05 1.73 -22.51
C GLY A 178 -19.37 2.12 -21.84
N LYS A 179 -19.67 1.62 -20.64
CA LYS A 179 -20.79 2.11 -19.83
C LYS A 179 -20.30 3.12 -18.80
N LEU A 180 -20.85 4.34 -18.79
CA LEU A 180 -20.49 5.39 -17.83
C LEU A 180 -21.58 5.58 -16.77
N GLU A 181 -21.17 5.48 -15.51
CA GLU A 181 -21.97 5.76 -14.32
C GLU A 181 -21.24 6.82 -13.47
N VAL A 182 -21.90 7.91 -13.12
CA VAL A 182 -21.32 8.97 -12.29
C VAL A 182 -22.10 9.07 -10.99
N GLY A 183 -21.45 8.79 -9.87
CA GLY A 183 -21.99 8.96 -8.53
C GLY A 183 -21.53 10.28 -7.94
N LEU A 184 -22.46 11.13 -7.54
CA LEU A 184 -22.20 12.38 -6.85
C LEU A 184 -22.75 12.26 -5.43
N PHE A 185 -21.89 12.26 -4.43
CA PHE A 185 -22.27 11.93 -3.05
C PHE A 185 -21.69 12.90 -2.02
N PHE A 186 -22.33 13.01 -0.86
CA PHE A 186 -21.79 13.67 0.32
C PHE A 186 -22.11 12.82 1.58
N PRO A 187 -21.30 12.90 2.64
CA PRO A 187 -21.57 12.21 3.89
C PRO A 187 -22.67 12.92 4.71
N GLU A 188 -23.72 12.20 5.11
CA GLU A 188 -24.86 12.79 5.87
C GLU A 188 -24.61 12.83 7.38
N SER A 189 -23.93 11.81 7.91
CA SER A 189 -23.45 11.76 9.29
C SER A 189 -22.25 10.81 9.33
N PRO A 190 -21.03 11.31 9.52
CA PRO A 190 -19.87 10.43 9.56
C PRO A 190 -19.81 9.76 10.94
N ASP A 191 -20.35 8.54 11.06
CA ASP A 191 -19.73 7.59 11.97
C ASP A 191 -18.39 7.17 11.35
N LYS A 192 -17.42 6.84 12.19
CA LYS A 192 -16.09 6.41 11.73
C LYS A 192 -16.16 5.08 10.99
N ILE A 193 -17.09 4.21 11.38
CA ILE A 193 -17.23 2.86 10.82
C ILE A 193 -18.42 2.80 9.87
N ASP A 194 -19.60 3.23 10.33
CA ASP A 194 -20.83 3.23 9.53
C ASP A 194 -20.89 4.46 8.63
N VAL A 195 -20.89 4.24 7.32
CA VAL A 195 -20.88 5.33 6.34
C VAL A 195 -22.25 5.45 5.69
N HIS A 196 -22.76 6.69 5.70
CA HIS A 196 -24.00 7.07 5.06
C HIS A 196 -23.71 8.13 3.99
N LEU A 197 -23.71 7.71 2.72
CA LEU A 197 -23.55 8.63 1.58
C LEU A 197 -24.91 8.90 0.94
N ASN A 198 -25.24 10.18 0.81
CA ASN A 198 -26.46 10.65 0.16
C ASN A 198 -26.09 11.39 -1.12
N GLY A 199 -26.91 11.28 -2.16
CA GLY A 199 -26.60 11.91 -3.44
C GLY A 199 -27.38 11.33 -4.61
N ALA A 200 -26.74 11.27 -5.77
CA ALA A 200 -27.35 10.77 -6.99
C ALA A 200 -26.37 9.97 -7.85
N ILE A 201 -26.90 8.99 -8.58
CA ILE A 201 -26.18 8.28 -9.63
C ILE A 201 -26.79 8.67 -10.98
N CYS A 202 -25.96 9.17 -11.88
CA CYS A 202 -26.30 9.52 -13.25
C CYS A 202 -25.71 8.49 -14.22
N ASN A 203 -26.50 8.03 -15.18
CA ASN A 203 -26.08 7.10 -16.23
C ASN A 203 -26.14 7.78 -17.59
N TRP A 204 -25.17 7.48 -18.45
CA TRP A 204 -25.17 7.93 -19.84
C TRP A 204 -25.62 6.82 -20.78
N ASN A 205 -26.37 7.20 -21.80
CA ASN A 205 -26.65 6.33 -22.94
C ASN A 205 -25.44 6.28 -23.88
N ARG A 206 -25.54 5.47 -24.95
CA ARG A 206 -24.46 5.32 -25.93
C ARG A 206 -24.29 6.53 -26.82
N GLU A 207 -25.32 7.37 -26.90
CA GLU A 207 -25.33 8.63 -27.64
C GLU A 207 -24.64 9.77 -26.86
N GLY A 208 -24.20 9.51 -25.63
CA GLY A 208 -23.47 10.48 -24.80
C GLY A 208 -24.36 11.48 -24.06
N VAL A 209 -25.65 11.20 -23.94
CA VAL A 209 -26.61 12.00 -23.18
C VAL A 209 -26.89 11.32 -21.84
N ILE A 210 -27.08 12.13 -20.79
CA ILE A 210 -27.52 11.64 -19.48
C ILE A 210 -28.93 11.06 -19.63
N GLU A 211 -29.06 9.75 -19.48
CA GLU A 211 -30.34 9.03 -19.60
C GLU A 211 -31.18 9.21 -18.33
N GLN A 212 -30.53 9.07 -17.17
CA GLN A 212 -31.23 9.12 -15.89
C GLN A 212 -30.27 9.47 -14.75
N CYS A 213 -30.70 10.40 -13.88
CA CYS A 213 -30.10 10.61 -12.57
C CYS A 213 -31.09 10.17 -11.48
N GLN A 214 -30.69 9.21 -10.66
CA GLN A 214 -31.51 8.67 -9.57
C GLN A 214 -30.91 9.06 -8.23
N LYS A 215 -31.75 9.62 -7.34
CA LYS A 215 -31.37 9.82 -5.94
C LYS A 215 -30.98 8.47 -5.33
N THR A 216 -29.78 8.40 -4.78
CA THR A 216 -29.19 7.17 -4.26
C THR A 216 -28.69 7.40 -2.84
N TYR A 217 -28.91 6.40 -2.00
CA TYR A 217 -28.40 6.34 -0.64
C TYR A 217 -27.53 5.11 -0.51
N LEU A 218 -26.27 5.28 -0.11
CA LEU A 218 -25.36 4.17 0.16
C LEU A 218 -25.14 4.07 1.66
N PHE A 219 -25.29 2.85 2.17
CA PHE A 219 -24.97 2.48 3.53
C PHE A 219 -23.99 1.32 3.49
N TYR A 220 -22.85 1.47 4.15
CA TYR A 220 -21.82 0.43 4.23
C TYR A 220 -20.89 0.67 5.41
N GLN A 221 -20.09 -0.34 5.76
CA GLN A 221 -19.06 -0.20 6.78
C GLN A 221 -17.65 -0.08 6.19
N LYS A 222 -16.83 0.77 6.80
CA LYS A 222 -15.39 0.86 6.47
C LYS A 222 -14.63 -0.28 7.14
N ALA A 223 -13.85 -1.01 6.33
CA ALA A 223 -12.89 -1.98 6.86
C ALA A 223 -11.72 -1.29 7.56
N HIS A 224 -11.27 -0.14 7.05
CA HIS A 224 -10.14 0.59 7.58
C HIS A 224 -10.56 2.00 8.01
N VAL A 225 -10.12 2.40 9.20
CA VAL A 225 -10.38 3.71 9.78
C VAL A 225 -9.08 4.28 10.31
N ILE A 226 -8.82 5.56 10.05
CA ILE A 226 -7.67 6.27 10.64
C ILE A 226 -8.09 6.84 11.99
N SER A 227 -7.29 6.60 13.02
CA SER A 227 -7.57 7.16 14.35
C SER A 227 -7.43 8.68 14.30
N PRO A 228 -8.40 9.44 14.85
CA PRO A 228 -8.30 10.89 14.87
C PRO A 228 -7.10 11.38 15.66
N GLU A 229 -6.71 12.62 15.39
CA GLU A 229 -5.67 13.31 16.14
C GLU A 229 -5.93 13.22 17.65
N GLY A 230 -4.89 12.84 18.41
CA GLY A 230 -4.97 12.59 19.86
C GLY A 230 -5.46 11.19 20.28
N GLN A 231 -5.98 10.38 19.36
CA GLN A 231 -6.28 8.95 19.58
C GLN A 231 -5.23 8.01 18.96
N GLY A 232 -4.16 8.55 18.39
CA GLY A 232 -3.01 7.75 17.95
C GLY A 232 -2.24 7.11 19.10
N ILE A 233 -1.22 6.33 18.77
CA ILE A 233 -0.28 5.77 19.75
C ILE A 233 1.13 6.32 19.47
N PRO A 234 1.87 6.75 20.51
CA PRO A 234 3.27 7.07 20.38
C PRO A 234 4.06 5.85 19.91
N VAL A 235 4.77 6.03 18.81
CA VAL A 235 5.76 5.10 18.31
C VAL A 235 7.07 5.88 18.22
N ASP A 236 8.11 5.38 18.88
CA ASP A 236 9.41 6.05 18.94
C ASP A 236 10.51 5.10 18.47
N LEU A 237 11.42 5.62 17.66
CA LEU A 237 12.69 4.96 17.39
C LEU A 237 13.66 5.32 18.52
N LEU A 238 14.06 4.33 19.31
CA LEU A 238 14.92 4.57 20.48
C LEU A 238 16.36 4.89 20.05
N GLU A 239 16.89 5.98 20.60
CA GLU A 239 18.28 6.41 20.41
C GLU A 239 19.20 5.89 21.52
N PRO A 240 20.49 5.62 21.24
CA PRO A 240 21.15 5.75 19.95
C PRO A 240 20.79 4.60 18.98
N VAL A 241 20.53 4.94 17.71
CA VAL A 241 20.29 3.95 16.67
C VAL A 241 21.62 3.32 16.22
N GLY A 242 21.98 2.21 16.86
CA GLY A 242 23.11 1.36 16.47
C GLY A 242 22.73 0.30 15.44
N LEU A 243 23.46 -0.83 15.43
CA LEU A 243 23.13 -1.97 14.56
C LEU A 243 21.83 -2.71 14.96
N HIS A 244 21.27 -2.39 16.13
CA HIS A 244 20.05 -2.99 16.67
C HIS A 244 18.99 -1.92 16.97
N PRO A 245 18.34 -1.35 15.93
CA PRO A 245 17.28 -0.36 16.13
C PRO A 245 16.15 -0.96 16.96
N THR A 246 15.57 -0.18 17.86
CA THR A 246 14.40 -0.59 18.65
C THR A 246 13.26 0.39 18.42
N PHE A 247 12.11 -0.11 18.00
CA PHE A 247 10.87 0.65 18.06
C PHE A 247 10.17 0.43 19.41
N SER A 248 9.73 1.51 20.02
CA SER A 248 8.93 1.52 21.24
C SER A 248 7.49 1.90 20.88
N VAL A 249 6.53 1.04 21.18
CA VAL A 249 5.10 1.27 20.94
C VAL A 249 4.37 1.36 22.28
N ASP A 250 3.85 2.54 22.62
CA ASP A 250 3.25 2.79 23.93
C ASP A 250 1.77 2.45 23.98
N LEU A 251 1.44 1.27 24.49
CA LEU A 251 0.07 0.82 24.72
C LEU A 251 -0.35 0.90 26.19
N ARG A 252 0.38 1.61 27.06
CA ARG A 252 0.07 1.67 28.51
C ARG A 252 -1.33 2.20 28.81
N ASN A 253 -1.83 3.09 27.96
CA ASN A 253 -3.17 3.69 28.08
C ASN A 253 -4.25 2.92 27.30
N ARG A 254 -3.93 1.72 26.78
CA ARG A 254 -4.87 0.87 26.03
C ARG A 254 -5.26 -0.33 26.86
N THR A 255 -6.52 -0.70 26.79
CA THR A 255 -7.07 -1.88 27.46
C THR A 255 -7.27 -3.00 26.47
N SER A 256 -7.23 -4.25 26.95
CA SER A 256 -7.72 -5.37 26.16
C SER A 256 -9.22 -5.21 25.91
N SER A 257 -9.66 -5.54 24.70
CA SER A 257 -11.07 -5.63 24.35
C SER A 257 -11.33 -7.03 23.82
N ASP A 258 -12.48 -7.60 24.18
CA ASP A 258 -12.93 -8.86 23.60
C ASP A 258 -13.09 -8.68 22.08
N ASN A 259 -12.66 -9.69 21.32
CA ASN A 259 -12.63 -9.70 19.84
C ASN A 259 -11.71 -8.67 19.17
N CYS A 260 -10.87 -7.95 19.91
CA CYS A 260 -9.88 -7.05 19.35
C CYS A 260 -8.44 -7.41 19.75
N GLY A 261 -7.50 -7.22 18.83
CA GLY A 261 -6.07 -7.30 19.10
C GLY A 261 -5.33 -6.05 18.62
N TYR A 262 -4.22 -5.73 19.26
CA TYR A 262 -3.29 -4.71 18.77
C TYR A 262 -2.15 -5.38 18.01
N TYR A 263 -1.79 -4.81 16.88
CA TYR A 263 -0.80 -5.38 15.98
C TYR A 263 0.15 -4.32 15.47
N LEU A 264 1.37 -4.76 15.17
CA LEU A 264 2.34 -4.00 14.41
C LEU A 264 2.72 -4.81 13.17
N TYR A 265 2.52 -4.21 12.02
CA TYR A 265 2.91 -4.76 10.73
C TYR A 265 4.11 -3.99 10.20
N LEU A 266 5.11 -4.74 9.73
CA LEU A 266 6.37 -4.22 9.22
C LEU A 266 6.63 -4.79 7.84
N THR A 267 6.94 -3.90 6.91
CA THR A 267 7.63 -4.22 5.66
C THR A 267 8.91 -3.40 5.62
N THR A 268 10.05 -4.08 5.50
CA THR A 268 11.35 -3.41 5.48
C THR A 268 12.17 -3.89 4.29
N PRO A 269 13.00 -3.03 3.69
CA PRO A 269 13.95 -3.46 2.68
C PRO A 269 15.03 -4.35 3.30
N ALA A 270 15.79 -5.05 2.45
CA ALA A 270 16.80 -6.03 2.84
C ALA A 270 17.81 -5.49 3.87
N ASP A 271 18.08 -4.20 3.85
CA ASP A 271 18.95 -3.49 4.79
C ASP A 271 18.62 -3.71 6.27
N ILE A 272 17.35 -3.92 6.61
CA ILE A 272 16.88 -3.99 7.99
C ILE A 272 15.90 -5.15 8.11
N PHE A 273 15.97 -5.90 9.20
CA PHE A 273 15.08 -7.02 9.42
C PHE A 273 14.74 -7.18 10.91
N LEU A 274 13.68 -7.93 11.21
CA LEU A 274 13.22 -8.19 12.56
C LEU A 274 14.17 -9.16 13.26
N ASP A 275 14.60 -8.82 14.47
CA ASP A 275 15.28 -9.78 15.32
C ASP A 275 14.24 -10.77 15.88
N LYS A 276 14.10 -11.91 15.20
CA LYS A 276 13.17 -12.99 15.56
C LYS A 276 13.53 -13.72 16.86
N PHE A 277 14.71 -13.51 17.44
CA PHE A 277 15.09 -14.11 18.72
C PHE A 277 14.77 -13.20 19.90
N GLN A 278 14.64 -11.90 19.64
CA GLN A 278 14.24 -10.91 20.64
C GLN A 278 12.79 -10.46 20.48
N SER A 279 12.18 -10.68 19.31
CA SER A 279 10.78 -10.39 19.02
C SER A 279 9.99 -11.69 18.81
N SER A 280 8.72 -11.72 19.19
CA SER A 280 7.82 -12.86 19.00
C SER A 280 6.78 -12.58 17.90
N PRO A 281 7.16 -12.64 16.60
CA PRO A 281 6.22 -12.38 15.53
C PRO A 281 5.19 -13.50 15.40
N ILE A 282 3.97 -13.14 15.00
CA ILE A 282 2.92 -14.08 14.57
C ILE A 282 3.36 -14.77 13.28
N PHE A 283 3.90 -13.99 12.35
CA PHE A 283 4.60 -14.52 11.18
C PHE A 283 5.73 -13.59 10.76
N ILE A 284 6.69 -14.16 10.05
CA ILE A 284 7.79 -13.46 9.39
C ILE A 284 8.06 -14.13 8.05
N ALA A 285 8.27 -13.34 6.99
CA ALA A 285 8.54 -13.80 5.64
C ALA A 285 9.65 -12.97 4.98
N GLY A 286 10.36 -13.55 3.99
CA GLY A 286 11.42 -12.86 3.24
C GLY A 286 12.83 -13.05 3.81
N ALA A 287 13.65 -11.99 3.75
CA ALA A 287 15.06 -11.98 4.12
C ALA A 287 15.27 -12.02 5.65
N THR A 288 15.23 -13.23 6.22
CA THR A 288 15.30 -13.49 7.68
C THR A 288 16.62 -14.08 8.18
N ASP A 289 17.60 -14.28 7.29
CA ASP A 289 18.95 -14.73 7.68
C ASP A 289 19.62 -13.63 8.49
N LEU A 290 20.09 -13.91 9.71
CA LEU A 290 20.70 -12.88 10.56
C LEU A 290 22.14 -12.52 10.18
N GLU A 291 22.83 -13.44 9.51
CA GLU A 291 24.27 -13.35 9.28
C GLU A 291 24.59 -12.83 7.87
N ALA A 292 23.64 -12.93 6.93
CA ALA A 292 23.87 -12.50 5.57
C ALA A 292 23.94 -10.95 5.45
N PRO A 293 24.92 -10.40 4.73
CA PRO A 293 24.95 -8.97 4.42
C PRO A 293 23.84 -8.58 3.42
N GLU A 294 23.50 -7.30 3.32
CA GLU A 294 22.42 -6.80 2.43
C GLU A 294 22.61 -7.26 0.97
N TYR A 295 23.83 -7.13 0.45
CA TYR A 295 24.14 -7.49 -0.93
C TYR A 295 24.09 -8.99 -1.23
N ALA A 296 24.02 -9.87 -0.21
CA ALA A 296 23.86 -11.31 -0.42
C ALA A 296 22.38 -11.72 -0.51
N VAL A 297 21.47 -10.91 0.04
CA VAL A 297 20.03 -11.25 0.10
C VAL A 297 19.19 -10.46 -0.88
N LYS A 298 19.64 -9.26 -1.30
CA LYS A 298 18.88 -8.31 -2.12
C LYS A 298 18.31 -8.90 -3.42
N ASP A 299 19.07 -9.76 -4.10
CA ASP A 299 18.64 -10.37 -5.37
C ASP A 299 17.59 -11.48 -5.16
N SER A 300 17.56 -12.06 -3.96
CA SER A 300 16.66 -13.16 -3.60
C SER A 300 15.34 -12.67 -2.99
N SER A 301 15.37 -11.54 -2.26
CA SER A 301 14.20 -10.91 -1.66
C SER A 301 14.46 -9.42 -1.45
N TRP A 302 13.47 -8.59 -1.75
CA TRP A 302 13.50 -7.15 -1.55
C TRP A 302 13.74 -6.79 -0.09
N GLY A 303 13.23 -7.62 0.83
CA GLY A 303 13.41 -7.44 2.26
C GLY A 303 12.59 -8.42 3.07
N MET A 304 11.92 -7.95 4.12
CA MET A 304 11.08 -8.80 4.96
C MET A 304 9.71 -8.20 5.21
N GLU A 305 8.80 -9.07 5.60
CA GLU A 305 7.47 -8.75 6.10
C GLU A 305 7.26 -9.46 7.42
N ALA A 306 6.70 -8.76 8.41
CA ALA A 306 6.37 -9.35 9.70
C ALA A 306 5.09 -8.75 10.30
N LEU A 307 4.37 -9.57 11.06
CA LEU A 307 3.26 -9.14 11.91
C LEU A 307 3.51 -9.58 13.34
N LEU A 308 3.36 -8.64 14.26
CA LEU A 308 3.58 -8.84 15.69
C LEU A 308 2.28 -8.54 16.44
N ALA A 309 1.95 -9.39 17.41
CA ALA A 309 0.93 -9.08 18.40
C ALA A 309 1.53 -8.13 19.44
N LEU A 310 0.83 -7.03 19.72
CA LEU A 310 1.20 -6.09 20.77
C LEU A 310 0.33 -6.33 22.00
N THR A 311 0.91 -6.15 23.17
CA THR A 311 0.19 -6.34 24.43
C THR A 311 -0.33 -5.01 24.94
N PRO A 312 -1.65 -4.86 25.16
CA PRO A 312 -2.22 -3.65 25.76
C PRO A 312 -1.77 -3.49 27.21
N GLY A 313 -1.77 -2.25 27.72
CA GLY A 313 -1.40 -1.94 29.11
C GLY A 313 0.11 -1.89 29.38
N GLN A 314 0.96 -2.07 28.36
CA GLN A 314 2.41 -2.02 28.51
C GLN A 314 3.12 -1.30 27.37
N LEU A 315 4.39 -0.99 27.59
CA LEU A 315 5.31 -0.55 26.54
C LEU A 315 5.81 -1.78 25.77
N ASN A 316 5.61 -1.80 24.46
CA ASN A 316 6.04 -2.90 23.61
C ASN A 316 7.31 -2.48 22.86
N GLU A 317 8.38 -3.28 22.98
CA GLU A 317 9.62 -3.05 22.26
C GLU A 317 9.74 -4.03 21.09
N VAL A 318 9.94 -3.51 19.89
CA VAL A 318 10.17 -4.29 18.68
C VAL A 318 11.63 -4.14 18.27
N LYS A 319 12.38 -5.24 18.33
CA LYS A 319 13.83 -5.26 18.10
C LYS A 319 14.11 -5.58 16.63
N LEU A 320 14.84 -4.68 15.99
CA LEU A 320 15.31 -4.82 14.62
C LEU A 320 16.83 -5.01 14.60
N HIS A 321 17.33 -5.41 13.44
CA HIS A 321 18.75 -5.56 13.17
C HIS A 321 19.06 -4.98 11.78
N THR A 322 20.07 -4.12 11.69
CA THR A 322 20.58 -3.62 10.40
C THR A 322 21.58 -4.61 9.81
N ARG A 323 21.57 -4.85 8.51
CA ARG A 323 22.57 -5.65 7.83
C ARG A 323 23.83 -4.84 7.53
N TYR A 324 24.94 -5.55 7.36
CA TYR A 324 26.11 -4.97 6.72
C TYR A 324 25.78 -4.57 5.28
N ILE A 325 25.97 -3.29 4.98
CA ILE A 325 25.79 -2.73 3.65
C ILE A 325 27.09 -2.79 2.86
N ARG A 326 26.99 -2.70 1.53
CA ARG A 326 28.16 -2.63 0.66
C ARG A 326 29.05 -1.43 1.04
N PRO A 327 30.38 -1.62 1.19
CA PRO A 327 31.30 -0.51 1.46
C PRO A 327 31.16 0.61 0.41
N GLN A 328 31.28 1.85 0.87
CA GLN A 328 31.22 3.04 0.02
C GLN A 328 32.61 3.66 -0.09
N SER A 329 32.92 4.37 -1.17
CA SER A 329 34.26 4.92 -1.42
C SER A 329 34.77 5.74 -0.22
N ALA A 330 33.98 6.70 0.26
CA ALA A 330 34.32 7.54 1.41
C ALA A 330 33.80 7.01 2.77
N GLY A 331 33.20 5.82 2.82
CA GLY A 331 32.40 5.37 3.97
C GLY A 331 31.16 6.25 4.19
N GLY A 332 30.65 6.30 5.42
CA GLY A 332 29.53 7.18 5.80
C GLY A 332 28.33 6.41 6.33
N HIS A 333 27.12 6.78 5.89
CA HIS A 333 25.87 6.11 6.25
C HIS A 333 24.96 5.95 5.03
N LYS A 334 24.18 4.86 5.02
CA LYS A 334 23.03 4.68 4.13
C LYS A 334 21.77 4.92 4.95
N SER A 335 20.99 5.93 4.58
CA SER A 335 19.68 6.19 5.19
C SER A 335 18.62 5.27 4.58
N VAL A 336 17.82 4.63 5.43
CA VAL A 336 16.75 3.72 5.04
C VAL A 336 15.48 4.13 5.77
N ASN A 337 14.38 4.32 5.03
CA ASN A 337 13.10 4.68 5.60
C ASN A 337 12.27 3.42 5.91
N ILE A 338 11.60 3.41 7.06
CA ILE A 338 10.65 2.35 7.45
C ILE A 338 9.39 2.99 7.99
N SER A 339 8.24 2.46 7.59
CA SER A 339 6.91 2.90 8.06
C SER A 339 6.20 1.76 8.80
N PRO A 340 6.43 1.55 10.11
CA PRO A 340 5.65 0.60 10.88
C PRO A 340 4.17 0.98 10.88
N VAL A 341 3.29 0.01 10.66
CA VAL A 341 1.84 0.22 10.74
C VAL A 341 1.35 -0.40 12.04
N VAL A 342 0.98 0.44 13.00
CA VAL A 342 0.36 0.03 14.26
C VAL A 342 -1.15 0.20 14.14
N PHE A 343 -1.89 -0.88 14.38
CA PHE A 343 -3.33 -0.88 14.25
C PHE A 343 -3.99 -1.80 15.26
N GLN A 344 -5.28 -1.55 15.52
CA GLN A 344 -6.16 -2.45 16.23
C GLN A 344 -7.03 -3.18 15.21
N ALA A 345 -7.08 -4.51 15.28
CA ALA A 345 -7.96 -5.32 14.47
C ALA A 345 -9.07 -5.88 15.35
N CYS A 346 -10.32 -5.66 14.97
CA CYS A 346 -11.50 -6.10 15.72
C CYS A 346 -12.43 -6.91 14.81
N ASP A 347 -12.73 -8.15 15.19
CA ASP A 347 -13.72 -8.96 14.48
C ASP A 347 -15.13 -8.55 14.92
N THR A 348 -16.05 -8.46 13.96
CA THR A 348 -17.45 -8.10 14.22
C THR A 348 -18.40 -9.22 13.84
N GLU A 349 -19.56 -9.29 14.49
CA GLU A 349 -20.56 -10.31 14.17
C GLU A 349 -21.36 -9.99 12.89
N TYR A 350 -21.19 -8.79 12.34
CA TYR A 350 -21.92 -8.30 11.16
C TYR A 350 -21.01 -8.27 9.93
N ASP A 351 -21.58 -8.54 8.75
CA ASP A 351 -20.83 -8.70 7.50
C ASP A 351 -21.03 -7.52 6.52
N ASN A 352 -21.37 -6.33 7.04
CA ASN A 352 -21.66 -5.16 6.22
C ASN A 352 -20.40 -4.57 5.55
N ILE A 353 -19.20 -5.04 5.94
CA ILE A 353 -17.95 -4.67 5.27
C ILE A 353 -17.94 -5.13 3.80
N HIS A 354 -18.52 -6.29 3.50
CA HIS A 354 -18.60 -6.81 2.13
C HIS A 354 -19.57 -6.02 1.24
N GLU A 355 -20.47 -5.23 1.83
CA GLU A 355 -21.37 -4.34 1.09
C GLU A 355 -20.69 -3.04 0.66
N ASN A 356 -19.49 -2.74 1.18
CA ASN A 356 -18.74 -1.56 0.84
C ASN A 356 -18.35 -1.56 -0.66
N PRO A 357 -18.90 -0.65 -1.48
CA PRO A 357 -18.62 -0.65 -2.91
C PRO A 357 -17.21 -0.15 -3.23
N PHE A 358 -16.52 0.47 -2.28
CA PHE A 358 -15.20 1.07 -2.45
C PHE A 358 -14.07 0.21 -1.88
N TYR A 359 -14.40 -0.82 -1.11
CA TYR A 359 -13.43 -1.74 -0.53
C TYR A 359 -13.67 -3.16 -1.04
N SER A 360 -12.59 -3.81 -1.46
CA SER A 360 -12.59 -5.25 -1.60
C SER A 360 -11.40 -5.81 -0.85
N LYS A 361 -11.69 -6.66 0.13
CA LYS A 361 -10.66 -7.42 0.82
C LYS A 361 -9.87 -8.23 -0.20
N SER A 362 -8.60 -7.92 -0.33
CA SER A 362 -7.74 -8.47 -1.38
C SER A 362 -6.34 -8.73 -0.80
N SER A 363 -5.35 -8.92 -1.66
CA SER A 363 -3.98 -9.23 -1.26
C SER A 363 -3.34 -8.04 -0.53
N GLY A 364 -2.85 -8.25 0.68
CA GLY A 364 -2.33 -7.25 1.61
C GLY A 364 -2.27 -7.82 3.04
N PHE A 365 -1.80 -7.04 4.01
CA PHE A 365 -1.74 -7.53 5.41
C PHE A 365 -3.13 -7.81 5.98
N ASP A 366 -4.17 -7.13 5.50
CA ASP A 366 -5.57 -7.36 5.85
C ASP A 366 -6.03 -8.77 5.47
N ALA A 367 -5.46 -9.37 4.41
CA ALA A 367 -5.71 -10.76 3.99
C ALA A 367 -5.35 -11.82 5.04
N LEU A 368 -4.62 -11.44 6.09
CA LEU A 368 -4.22 -12.32 7.20
C LEU A 368 -5.28 -12.44 8.29
N PHE A 369 -6.29 -11.57 8.26
CA PHE A 369 -7.39 -11.52 9.22
C PHE A 369 -8.68 -12.09 8.62
N THR A 370 -9.75 -12.18 9.41
CA THR A 370 -11.06 -12.66 8.93
C THR A 370 -11.78 -11.59 8.11
N ASN A 371 -12.78 -11.99 7.34
CA ASN A 371 -13.45 -11.11 6.38
C ASN A 371 -14.23 -9.95 7.03
N ASN A 372 -14.63 -10.14 8.29
CA ASN A 372 -15.42 -9.26 9.14
C ASN A 372 -14.55 -8.44 10.12
N THR A 373 -13.24 -8.33 9.86
CA THR A 373 -12.31 -7.56 10.69
C THR A 373 -12.30 -6.09 10.29
N HIS A 374 -12.48 -5.19 11.25
CA HIS A 374 -12.17 -3.77 11.09
C HIS A 374 -10.77 -3.45 11.62
N PHE A 375 -10.12 -2.51 10.95
CA PHE A 375 -8.77 -2.06 11.24
C PHE A 375 -8.78 -0.58 11.61
N SER A 376 -8.52 -0.27 12.87
CA SER A 376 -8.26 1.09 13.32
C SER A 376 -6.76 1.35 13.28
N HIS A 377 -6.30 2.15 12.32
CA HIS A 377 -4.90 2.54 12.20
C HIS A 377 -4.55 3.58 13.26
N LEU A 378 -3.55 3.31 14.09
CA LEU A 378 -3.20 4.09 15.28
C LEU A 378 -1.90 4.87 15.10
N ASN A 379 -0.98 4.36 14.27
CA ASN A 379 0.23 5.02 13.88
C ASN A 379 0.75 4.43 12.56
N SER A 380 1.21 5.28 11.64
CA SER A 380 1.83 4.89 10.37
C SER A 380 3.00 5.83 10.02
N SER A 381 3.67 6.38 11.03
CA SER A 381 4.77 7.32 10.85
C SER A 381 5.98 6.66 10.19
N THR A 382 6.72 7.43 9.40
CA THR A 382 7.96 6.97 8.74
C THR A 382 9.17 7.39 9.57
N TYR A 383 10.11 6.47 9.77
CA TYR A 383 11.36 6.69 10.49
C TYR A 383 12.56 6.43 9.57
N ALA A 384 13.56 7.31 9.63
CA ALA A 384 14.81 7.15 8.91
C ALA A 384 15.87 6.50 9.82
N ILE A 385 16.47 5.41 9.34
CA ILE A 385 17.52 4.66 10.03
C ILE A 385 18.82 4.82 9.26
N ASN A 386 19.86 5.34 9.93
CA ASN A 386 21.17 5.53 9.33
C ASN A 386 22.05 4.31 9.60
N ILE A 387 22.32 3.53 8.57
CA ILE A 387 23.17 2.33 8.66
C ILE A 387 24.61 2.71 8.32
N PRO A 388 25.60 2.43 9.18
CA PRO A 388 26.99 2.78 8.91
C PRO A 388 27.55 2.00 7.71
N ALA A 389 28.24 2.72 6.82
CA ALA A 389 28.95 2.19 5.66
C ALA A 389 30.45 2.21 5.88
N ALA A 390 31.11 1.05 5.72
CA ALA A 390 32.56 0.99 5.75
C ALA A 390 33.18 1.73 4.54
N THR A 391 34.37 2.30 4.73
CA THR A 391 35.15 2.89 3.63
C THR A 391 35.84 1.79 2.81
N ALA A 392 35.68 1.85 1.49
CA ALA A 392 36.37 0.95 0.57
C ALA A 392 37.87 1.30 0.43
N GLU A 393 38.28 2.54 0.73
CA GLU A 393 39.67 2.99 0.58
C GLU A 393 40.63 2.33 1.58
N ALA A 394 40.11 1.94 2.76
CA ALA A 394 40.91 1.21 3.75
C ALA A 394 41.09 -0.28 3.42
N TYR A 395 40.38 -0.80 2.41
CA TYR A 395 40.30 -2.24 2.15
C TYR A 395 41.66 -2.86 1.83
N ASP A 396 42.43 -2.25 0.91
CA ASP A 396 43.75 -2.75 0.52
C ASP A 396 44.72 -2.78 1.71
N PHE A 397 44.69 -1.73 2.53
CA PHE A 397 45.52 -1.65 3.72
C PHE A 397 45.16 -2.73 4.75
N ILE A 398 43.86 -2.93 5.01
CA ILE A 398 43.37 -3.97 5.92
C ILE A 398 43.74 -5.36 5.39
N GLN A 399 43.60 -5.59 4.09
CA GLN A 399 43.93 -6.86 3.45
C GLN A 399 45.42 -7.18 3.61
N VAL A 400 46.31 -6.25 3.27
CA VAL A 400 47.76 -6.42 3.42
C VAL A 400 48.15 -6.64 4.89
N GLY A 401 47.59 -5.83 5.80
CA GLY A 401 47.84 -5.97 7.24
C GLY A 401 47.41 -7.33 7.79
N THR A 402 46.23 -7.81 7.37
CA THR A 402 45.69 -9.13 7.77
C THR A 402 46.57 -10.26 7.25
N TRP A 403 46.99 -10.20 5.98
CA TRP A 403 47.92 -11.18 5.41
C TRP A 403 49.26 -11.21 6.12
N ALA A 404 49.84 -10.05 6.42
CA ALA A 404 51.08 -9.95 7.17
C ALA A 404 50.93 -10.55 8.57
N ALA A 405 49.85 -10.23 9.29
CA ALA A 405 49.57 -10.77 10.61
C ALA A 405 49.40 -12.30 10.59
N LEU A 406 48.64 -12.85 9.62
CA LEU A 406 48.46 -14.29 9.45
C LEU A 406 49.77 -14.99 9.12
N PHE A 407 50.56 -14.42 8.21
CA PHE A 407 51.86 -14.97 7.83
C PHE A 407 52.84 -15.00 9.00
N LEU A 408 52.99 -13.87 9.72
CA LEU A 408 53.87 -13.77 10.88
C LEU A 408 53.42 -14.69 12.02
N SER A 409 52.12 -14.79 12.27
CA SER A 409 51.55 -15.68 13.28
C SER A 409 51.81 -17.15 12.94
N THR A 410 51.61 -17.52 11.67
CA THR A 410 51.89 -18.88 11.19
C THR A 410 53.37 -19.20 11.30
N LEU A 411 54.24 -18.28 10.86
CA LEU A 411 55.70 -18.44 10.97
C LEU A 411 56.14 -18.58 12.43
N TYR A 412 55.59 -17.76 13.32
CA TYR A 412 55.88 -17.84 14.76
C TYR A 412 55.50 -19.20 15.35
N ILE A 413 54.29 -19.70 15.03
CA ILE A 413 53.83 -21.01 15.48
C ILE A 413 54.75 -22.10 14.93
N LEU A 414 55.13 -22.06 13.64
CA LEU A 414 56.06 -23.01 13.05
C LEU A 414 57.44 -22.98 13.74
N ILE A 415 58.00 -21.79 13.98
CA ILE A 415 59.26 -21.65 14.70
C ILE A 415 59.17 -22.26 16.10
N LYS A 416 58.05 -22.07 16.81
CA LYS A 416 57.84 -22.63 18.14
C LYS A 416 57.64 -24.14 18.15
N ILE A 417 57.03 -24.71 17.11
CA ILE A 417 56.85 -26.16 16.96
C ILE A 417 58.18 -26.84 16.60
N PHE A 418 59.00 -26.23 15.74
CA PHE A 418 60.22 -26.85 15.20
C PHE A 418 61.51 -26.49 15.97
N LYS A 419 61.51 -25.45 16.82
CA LYS A 419 62.56 -25.27 17.82
C LYS A 419 62.29 -26.21 19.00
N LYS A 420 63.02 -27.32 19.05
CA LYS A 420 63.20 -28.14 20.26
C LYS A 420 63.79 -27.33 21.40
#